data_AF-A0A348AZX0-F1
#
_entry.id   AF-A0A348AZX0-F1
#
_cell.length_a   1.000
_cell.length_b   1.000
_cell.length_c   1.000
_cell.angle_alpha   90.00
_cell.angle_beta   90.00
_cell.angle_gamma   90.00
#
_symmetry.space_group_name_H-M   'P 1'
#
loop_
_entity.id
_entity.type
_entity.pdbx_description
1 polymer ?
#
loop_
_entity_poly.entity_id
_entity_poly.type
_entity_poly.pdbx_seq_one_letter_code
_entity_poly.pdbx_strand_id
1 'polypeptide(L)'
;QLQYSRKRNQFHGAILRGATVIDVNDVISNIKIFSLLSDPGKQSGISAFTKYYYELVQILKDHINFRIEFRVARGWAGKLANTSYRLGFLGIMARNEADVGASGIFNR
;
A
#
# COMPACT_ATOMS: atom_id res chain seq x y z
N GLN A 1 17.18 -14.95 32.04
CA GLN A 1 15.75 -14.97 31.68
C GLN A 1 15.40 -13.59 31.13
N LEU A 2 15.10 -13.47 29.84
CA LEU A 2 14.69 -12.20 29.22
C LEU A 2 13.16 -12.11 29.25
N GLN A 3 12.63 -11.31 30.17
CA GLN A 3 11.21 -10.95 30.23
C GLN A 3 10.87 -10.01 29.07
N TYR A 4 10.08 -10.50 28.11
CA TYR A 4 9.34 -9.65 27.17
C TYR A 4 7.85 -9.92 27.34
N SER A 5 7.18 -9.27 28.29
CA SER A 5 5.74 -9.01 28.14
C SER A 5 5.55 -7.75 27.29
N ARG A 6 6.13 -7.73 26.08
CA ARG A 6 5.81 -6.70 25.07
C ARG A 6 4.44 -7.10 24.53
N LYS A 7 3.41 -6.26 24.68
CA LYS A 7 2.12 -6.47 23.99
C LYS A 7 2.41 -6.52 22.47
N ARG A 8 2.68 -7.72 21.94
CA ARG A 8 2.77 -7.97 20.50
C ARG A 8 1.40 -7.55 19.92
N ASN A 9 1.39 -6.87 18.78
CA ASN A 9 0.18 -6.38 18.07
C ASN A 9 -0.39 -5.03 18.54
N GLN A 10 0.43 -4.09 19.02
CA GLN A 10 -0.01 -2.72 19.31
C GLN A 10 1.03 -1.71 18.79
N PHE A 11 0.75 -1.09 17.66
CA PHE A 11 1.61 -0.09 17.01
C PHE A 11 1.34 1.33 17.53
N HIS A 12 0.45 1.48 18.52
CA HIS A 12 0.17 2.73 19.22
C HIS A 12 -0.21 3.90 18.30
N GLY A 13 -0.88 3.61 17.18
CA GLY A 13 -1.29 4.60 16.20
C GLY A 13 -0.14 5.14 15.33
N ALA A 14 1.00 4.43 15.26
CA ALA A 14 2.09 4.77 14.34
C ALA A 14 1.57 4.94 12.92
N ILE A 15 2.07 5.96 12.21
CA ILE A 15 1.68 6.25 10.83
C ILE A 15 2.66 5.52 9.90
N LEU A 16 2.16 4.54 9.17
CA LEU A 16 2.90 3.78 8.17
C LEU A 16 2.72 4.42 6.79
N ARG A 17 3.78 4.41 5.99
CA ARG A 17 3.74 4.84 4.59
C ARG A 17 3.26 3.67 3.74
N GLY A 18 2.06 3.78 3.20
CA GLY A 18 1.47 2.80 2.30
C GLY A 18 1.82 3.09 0.84
N ALA A 19 1.93 2.05 0.03
CA ALA A 19 1.89 2.15 -1.41
C ALA A 19 0.73 1.32 -1.98
N THR A 20 0.10 1.82 -3.02
CA THR A 20 -0.97 1.12 -3.73
C THR A 20 -0.90 1.40 -5.23
N VAL A 21 -1.65 0.65 -6.04
CA VAL A 21 -1.68 0.84 -7.50
C VAL A 21 -3.03 1.33 -7.96
N ILE A 22 -3.07 2.57 -8.45
CA ILE A 22 -4.25 3.23 -9.01
C ILE A 22 -3.81 3.91 -10.31
N ASP A 23 -4.24 3.38 -11.44
CA ASP A 23 -3.99 3.96 -12.76
C ASP A 23 -5.11 4.94 -13.16
N VAL A 24 -5.28 5.98 -12.35
CA VAL A 24 -6.30 7.04 -12.55
C VAL A 24 -5.63 8.40 -12.39
N ASN A 25 -5.98 9.35 -13.28
CA ASN A 25 -5.42 10.70 -13.28
C ASN A 25 -5.83 11.49 -12.04
N ASP A 26 -4.93 12.37 -11.60
CA ASP A 26 -5.15 13.34 -10.52
C ASP A 26 -5.60 12.70 -9.20
N VAL A 27 -5.06 11.53 -8.86
CA VAL A 27 -5.25 10.87 -7.55
C VAL A 27 -4.05 11.18 -6.67
N ILE A 28 -4.11 12.33 -5.98
CA ILE A 28 -3.00 12.86 -5.20
C ILE A 28 -3.31 12.83 -3.69
N SER A 29 -4.56 13.13 -3.31
CA SER A 29 -4.94 13.21 -1.90
C SER A 29 -5.29 11.84 -1.31
N ASN A 30 -4.89 11.61 -0.05
CA ASN A 30 -5.27 10.41 0.70
C ASN A 30 -6.79 10.23 0.77
N ILE A 31 -7.55 11.30 0.95
CA ILE A 31 -9.02 11.26 0.97
C ILE A 31 -9.57 10.65 -0.34
N LYS A 32 -9.06 11.09 -1.49
CA LYS A 32 -9.47 10.55 -2.79
C LYS A 32 -9.03 9.09 -2.93
N ILE A 33 -7.79 8.77 -2.54
CA ILE A 33 -7.27 7.38 -2.57
C ILE A 33 -8.19 6.44 -1.76
N PHE A 34 -8.48 6.80 -0.50
CA PHE A 34 -9.36 6.00 0.36
C PHE A 34 -10.75 5.84 -0.25
N SER A 35 -11.35 6.93 -0.74
CA SER A 35 -12.67 6.88 -1.37
C SER A 35 -12.71 5.91 -2.55
N LEU A 36 -11.70 5.92 -3.43
CA LEU A 36 -11.65 5.03 -4.59
C LEU A 36 -11.43 3.56 -4.19
N LEU A 37 -10.63 3.32 -3.15
CA LEU A 37 -10.34 1.96 -2.69
C LEU A 37 -11.48 1.36 -1.88
N SER A 38 -12.22 2.17 -1.10
CA SER A 38 -13.38 1.74 -0.31
C SER A 38 -14.65 1.53 -1.14
N ASP A 39 -14.70 2.07 -2.36
CA ASP A 39 -15.84 1.86 -3.25
C ASP A 39 -15.93 0.36 -3.62
N PRO A 40 -17.06 -0.33 -3.37
CA PRO A 40 -17.19 -1.77 -3.64
C PRO A 40 -17.33 -2.10 -5.14
N GLY A 41 -17.60 -1.10 -5.98
CA GLY A 41 -17.80 -1.24 -7.41
C GLY A 41 -16.51 -1.48 -8.20
N LYS A 42 -16.66 -1.96 -9.43
CA LYS A 42 -15.55 -2.00 -10.38
C LYS A 42 -15.20 -0.58 -10.79
N GLN A 43 -13.92 -0.26 -10.75
CA GLN A 43 -13.43 1.05 -11.15
C GLN A 43 -12.29 0.90 -12.16
N SER A 44 -12.39 1.61 -13.28
CA SER A 44 -11.34 1.63 -14.29
C SER A 44 -10.02 2.11 -13.68
N GLY A 45 -8.91 1.47 -14.05
CA GLY A 45 -7.58 1.76 -13.51
C GLY A 45 -7.31 1.20 -12.11
N ILE A 46 -8.27 0.51 -11.48
CA ILE A 46 -8.08 -0.12 -10.16
C ILE A 46 -8.39 -1.61 -10.25
N SER A 47 -7.39 -2.45 -10.00
CA SER A 47 -7.58 -3.89 -10.02
C SER A 47 -8.41 -4.36 -8.82
N ALA A 48 -9.17 -5.44 -8.99
CA ALA A 48 -9.88 -6.08 -7.88
C ALA A 48 -8.91 -6.53 -6.78
N PHE A 49 -7.69 -6.94 -7.14
CA PHE A 49 -6.65 -7.28 -6.17
C PHE A 49 -6.24 -6.06 -5.35
N THR A 50 -6.07 -4.88 -5.95
CA THR A 50 -5.77 -3.65 -5.20
C THR A 50 -6.83 -3.40 -4.12
N LYS A 51 -8.12 -3.52 -4.47
CA LYS A 51 -9.22 -3.33 -3.51
C LYS A 51 -9.23 -4.40 -2.43
N TYR A 52 -9.01 -5.67 -2.79
CA TYR A 52 -8.91 -6.76 -1.82
C TYR A 52 -7.79 -6.56 -0.79
N TYR A 53 -6.59 -6.19 -1.25
CA TYR A 53 -5.46 -5.94 -0.34
C TYR A 53 -5.66 -4.67 0.50
N TYR A 54 -6.36 -3.67 -0.02
CA TYR A 54 -6.76 -2.50 0.76
C TYR A 54 -7.65 -2.90 1.95
N GLU A 55 -8.68 -3.72 1.73
CA GLU A 55 -9.56 -4.21 2.79
C GLU A 55 -8.79 -5.04 3.83
N LEU A 56 -7.87 -5.90 3.38
CA LEU A 56 -6.99 -6.65 4.29
C LEU A 56 -6.15 -5.71 5.17
N VAL A 57 -5.63 -4.63 4.59
CA VAL A 57 -4.87 -3.62 5.34
C VAL A 57 -5.76 -2.87 6.34
N GLN A 58 -7.03 -2.59 6.03
CA GLN A 58 -7.95 -2.00 7.01
C GLN A 58 -8.17 -2.92 8.21
N ILE A 59 -8.36 -4.23 7.98
CA ILE A 59 -8.48 -5.22 9.06
C ILE A 59 -7.21 -5.24 9.93
N LEU A 60 -6.03 -5.24 9.30
CA LEU A 60 -4.75 -5.22 10.02
C LEU A 60 -4.55 -3.91 10.80
N LYS A 61 -4.95 -2.78 10.22
CA LYS A 61 -4.89 -1.45 10.85
C LYS A 61 -5.66 -1.43 12.16
N ASP A 62 -6.86 -1.99 12.16
CA ASP A 62 -7.72 -2.04 13.34
C ASP A 62 -7.21 -3.06 14.38
N HIS A 63 -6.69 -4.21 13.93
CA HIS A 63 -6.19 -5.26 14.82
C HIS A 63 -4.85 -4.92 15.48
N ILE A 64 -3.97 -4.21 14.76
CA ILE A 64 -2.59 -3.92 15.19
C ILE A 64 -2.45 -2.46 15.65
N ASN A 65 -3.49 -1.64 15.51
CA ASN A 65 -3.54 -0.24 15.94
C ASN A 65 -2.43 0.63 15.32
N PHE A 66 -2.46 0.77 13.99
CA PHE A 66 -1.65 1.73 13.24
C PHE A 66 -2.53 2.67 12.41
N ARG A 67 -1.93 3.68 11.79
CA ARG A 67 -2.54 4.51 10.76
C ARG A 67 -1.74 4.35 9.48
N ILE A 68 -2.34 4.60 8.33
CA ILE A 68 -1.65 4.47 7.04
C ILE A 68 -1.97 5.66 6.15
N GLU A 69 -0.96 6.14 5.43
CA GLU A 69 -1.13 7.11 4.36
C GLU A 69 -0.59 6.52 3.06
N PHE A 70 -1.39 6.52 2.01
CA PHE A 70 -1.04 5.92 0.74
C PHE A 70 -0.38 6.92 -0.21
N ARG A 71 0.67 6.44 -0.86
CA ARG A 71 1.17 6.93 -2.15
C ARG A 71 0.63 6.04 -3.26
N VAL A 72 0.25 6.67 -4.38
CA VAL A 72 -0.17 5.97 -5.59
C VAL A 72 1.02 5.68 -6.51
N ALA A 73 1.11 4.45 -6.98
CA ALA A 73 1.83 4.08 -8.19
C ALA A 73 0.85 3.95 -9.37
N ARG A 74 1.26 4.38 -10.56
CA ARG A 74 0.48 4.23 -11.81
C ARG A 74 0.61 2.85 -12.45
N GLY A 75 1.43 1.97 -11.88
CA GLY A 75 1.62 0.61 -12.36
C GLY A 75 2.44 -0.22 -11.38
N TRP A 76 2.44 -1.53 -11.58
CA TRP A 76 3.09 -2.47 -10.66
C TRP A 76 4.61 -2.41 -10.72
N ALA A 77 5.17 -2.39 -11.92
CA ALA A 77 6.60 -2.51 -12.12
C ALA A 77 7.02 -1.80 -13.40
N GLY A 78 8.29 -1.43 -13.43
CA GLY A 78 8.96 -0.92 -14.61
C GLY A 78 10.44 -0.73 -14.30
N LYS A 79 11.19 -0.33 -15.31
CA LYS A 79 12.61 -0.03 -15.17
C LYS A 79 12.93 1.08 -16.15
N LEU A 80 13.65 2.10 -15.70
CA LEU A 80 14.14 3.14 -16.60
C LEU A 80 15.20 2.51 -17.51
N ALA A 81 15.01 2.65 -18.83
CA ALA A 81 15.88 2.03 -19.84
C ALA A 81 17.35 2.34 -19.57
N ASN A 82 18.20 1.32 -19.74
CA ASN A 82 19.65 1.40 -19.54
C ASN A 82 20.12 1.80 -18.12
N THR A 83 19.25 1.72 -17.09
CA THR A 83 19.62 1.96 -15.68
C THR A 83 19.22 0.77 -14.82
N SER A 84 19.66 0.69 -13.56
CA SER A 84 19.10 -0.25 -12.57
C SER A 84 17.84 0.28 -11.87
N TYR A 85 17.38 1.48 -12.22
CA TYR A 85 16.32 2.18 -11.50
C TYR A 85 14.95 1.56 -11.76
N ARG A 86 14.35 1.00 -10.70
CA ARG A 86 13.02 0.36 -10.74
C ARG A 86 11.92 1.41 -10.66
N LEU A 87 10.82 1.20 -11.36
CA LEU A 87 9.66 2.10 -11.39
C LEU A 87 8.41 1.41 -10.84
N GLY A 88 7.35 2.20 -10.68
CA GLY A 88 6.06 1.71 -10.20
C GLY A 88 6.11 1.26 -8.75
N PHE A 89 5.09 0.50 -8.36
CA PHE A 89 4.91 0.01 -7.01
C PHE A 89 6.09 -0.82 -6.49
N LEU A 90 6.62 -1.77 -7.28
CA LEU A 90 7.80 -2.54 -6.89
C LEU A 90 9.05 -1.68 -6.74
N GLY A 91 9.18 -0.61 -7.52
CA GLY A 91 10.25 0.37 -7.36
C GLY A 91 10.16 1.13 -6.04
N ILE A 92 8.96 1.61 -5.69
CA ILE A 92 8.69 2.29 -4.41
C ILE A 92 9.07 1.37 -3.25
N MET A 93 8.61 0.13 -3.25
CA MET A 93 8.93 -0.84 -2.21
C MET A 93 10.44 -1.13 -2.15
N ALA A 94 11.08 -1.36 -3.30
CA ALA A 94 12.52 -1.67 -3.38
C ALA A 94 13.42 -0.51 -2.92
N ARG A 95 12.93 0.74 -2.98
CA ARG A 95 13.64 1.92 -2.50
C ARG A 95 13.26 2.33 -1.08
N ASN A 96 12.50 1.50 -0.37
CA ASN A 96 12.05 1.78 1.01
C ASN A 96 11.26 3.09 1.15
N GLU A 97 10.57 3.51 0.08
CA GLU A 97 9.73 4.71 0.08
C GLU A 97 8.37 4.47 0.77
N ALA A 98 7.98 3.20 0.93
CA ALA A 98 6.80 2.77 1.64
C ALA A 98 7.13 1.59 2.57
N ASP A 99 6.43 1.53 3.69
CA ASP A 99 6.54 0.50 4.73
C ASP A 99 5.60 -0.67 4.45
N VAL A 100 4.44 -0.41 3.82
CA VAL A 100 3.38 -1.39 3.54
C VAL A 100 2.95 -1.32 2.08
N GLY A 101 2.94 -2.47 1.41
CA GLY A 101 2.39 -2.61 0.06
C GLY A 101 0.95 -3.11 0.09
N ALA A 102 -0.02 -2.30 -0.33
CA ALA A 102 -1.44 -2.67 -0.45
C ALA A 102 -1.82 -2.88 -1.93
N SER A 103 -1.29 -3.95 -2.52
CA SER A 103 -1.62 -4.37 -3.87
C SER A 103 -1.33 -5.86 -4.05
N GLY A 104 -2.01 -6.50 -5.00
CA GLY A 104 -1.68 -7.88 -5.39
C GLY A 104 -0.33 -7.93 -6.09
N ILE A 105 0.64 -8.58 -5.47
CA ILE A 105 1.95 -8.85 -6.06
C ILE A 105 2.05 -10.34 -6.29
N PHE A 106 2.26 -10.75 -7.54
CA PHE A 106 2.58 -12.12 -7.88
C PHE A 106 4.06 -12.17 -8.23
N ASN A 107 4.88 -12.70 -7.32
CA ASN A 107 6.24 -13.07 -7.66
C ASN A 107 6.15 -14.41 -8.40
N ARG A 108 6.57 -14.45 -9.67
CA ARG A 108 6.75 -15.71 -10.41
C ARG A 108 8.19 -16.16 -10.26
#